data_AF-A0A3A9XQ26-F1
#
_entry.id   AF-A0A3A9XQ26-F1
#
_cell.length_a   1.000
_cell.length_b   1.000
_cell.length_c   1.000
_cell.angle_alpha   90.00
_cell.angle_beta   90.00
_cell.angle_gamma   90.00
#
_symmetry.space_group_name_H-M   'P 1'
#
loop_
_entity.id
_entity.type
_entity.pdbx_description
1 polymer ?
#
loop_
_entity_poly.entity_id
_entity_poly.type
_entity_poly.pdbx_seq_one_letter_code
_entity_poly.pdbx_strand_id
1 'polypeptide(L)'
;MTLKETALWLSSKSIEDKIIFSELLLSDMTVMNRVIWDDPKSTDKTKVECLKWSNELAHRVWNTLFELKRGEDNNSDKSLIDNISFYGKQSEKFAGHLGTTINGTIERYNYFK
;
A
#
# COMPACT_ATOMS: atom_id res chain seq x y z
N MET A 1 3.98 -4.07 -11.88
CA MET A 1 2.57 -3.99 -12.29
C MET A 1 2.10 -2.55 -12.28
N THR A 2 1.21 -2.18 -13.20
CA THR A 2 0.48 -0.90 -13.16
C THR A 2 -0.62 -0.97 -12.10
N LEU A 3 -1.13 0.19 -11.65
CA LEU A 3 -2.24 0.23 -10.69
C LEU A 3 -3.49 -0.53 -11.19
N LYS A 4 -3.75 -0.50 -12.50
CA LYS A 4 -4.84 -1.25 -13.14
C LYS A 4 -4.62 -2.75 -13.04
N GLU A 5 -3.40 -3.21 -13.26
CA GLU A 5 -3.04 -4.63 -13.10
C GLU A 5 -3.14 -5.05 -11.64
N THR A 6 -2.70 -4.23 -10.70
CA THR A 6 -2.84 -4.49 -9.26
C THR A 6 -4.32 -4.60 -8.87
N ALA A 7 -5.19 -3.76 -9.42
CA ALA A 7 -6.62 -3.80 -9.16
C ALA A 7 -7.26 -5.11 -9.65
N LEU A 8 -6.95 -5.52 -10.88
CA LEU A 8 -7.41 -6.80 -11.44
C LEU A 8 -6.87 -8.00 -10.65
N TRP A 9 -5.63 -7.91 -10.19
CA TRP A 9 -5.03 -8.95 -9.38
C TRP A 9 -5.75 -9.05 -8.03
N LEU A 10 -5.95 -7.94 -7.30
CA LEU A 10 -6.65 -7.93 -6.01
C LEU A 10 -8.10 -8.41 -6.09
N SER A 11 -8.84 -8.03 -7.13
CA SER A 11 -10.24 -8.42 -7.29
C SER A 11 -10.43 -9.93 -7.52
N SER A 12 -9.39 -10.61 -8.03
CA SER A 12 -9.40 -12.06 -8.24
C SER A 12 -9.07 -12.89 -6.98
N LYS A 13 -8.70 -12.24 -5.86
CA LYS A 13 -8.21 -12.90 -4.65
C LYS A 13 -9.31 -13.22 -3.65
N SER A 14 -9.08 -14.30 -2.87
CA SER A 14 -9.94 -14.65 -1.73
C SER A 14 -9.79 -13.64 -0.58
N ILE A 15 -10.71 -13.66 0.40
CA ILE A 15 -10.60 -12.84 1.61
C ILE A 15 -9.28 -13.12 2.34
N GLU A 16 -8.87 -14.39 2.47
CA GLU A 16 -7.61 -14.76 3.13
C GLU A 16 -6.41 -14.15 2.40
N ASP A 17 -6.39 -14.21 1.07
CA ASP A 17 -5.33 -13.62 0.27
C ASP A 17 -5.28 -12.10 0.38
N LYS A 18 -6.44 -11.44 0.45
CA LYS A 18 -6.53 -9.98 0.66
C LYS A 18 -6.04 -9.58 2.05
N ILE A 19 -6.28 -10.40 3.08
CA ILE A 19 -5.72 -10.22 4.43
C ILE A 19 -4.19 -10.29 4.36
N ILE A 20 -3.63 -11.36 3.79
CA ILE A 20 -2.18 -11.57 3.68
C ILE A 20 -1.53 -10.42 2.92
N PHE A 21 -2.11 -10.03 1.78
CA PHE A 21 -1.60 -8.89 1.01
C PHE A 21 -1.60 -7.59 1.83
N SER A 22 -2.67 -7.30 2.56
CA SER A 22 -2.77 -6.08 3.37
C SER A 22 -1.75 -6.06 4.51
N GLU A 23 -1.49 -7.21 5.15
CA GLU A 23 -0.45 -7.35 6.18
C GLU A 23 0.96 -7.15 5.60
N LEU A 24 1.23 -7.74 4.44
CA LEU A 24 2.50 -7.57 3.74
C LEU A 24 2.69 -6.11 3.31
N LEU A 25 1.65 -5.46 2.76
CA LEU A 25 1.71 -4.06 2.36
C LEU A 25 2.02 -3.15 3.55
N LEU A 26 1.37 -3.34 4.69
CA LEU A 26 1.65 -2.57 5.91
C LEU A 26 3.10 -2.78 6.40
N SER A 27 3.60 -4.01 6.32
CA SER A 27 5.00 -4.33 6.63
C SER A 27 5.96 -3.61 5.68
N ASP A 28 5.72 -3.68 4.36
CA ASP A 28 6.57 -3.07 3.35
C ASP A 28 6.49 -1.54 3.39
N MET A 29 5.35 -0.95 3.75
CA MET A 29 5.22 0.48 3.98
C MET A 29 6.10 0.98 5.15
N THR A 30 6.35 0.14 6.16
CA THR A 30 7.29 0.48 7.24
C THR A 30 8.72 0.57 6.70
N VAL A 31 9.11 -0.35 5.81
CA VAL A 31 10.41 -0.32 5.12
C VAL A 31 10.49 0.89 4.18
N MET A 32 9.44 1.16 3.42
CA MET A 32 9.31 2.33 2.56
C MET A 32 9.51 3.64 3.34
N ASN A 33 8.91 3.76 4.52
CA ASN A 33 9.05 4.95 5.37
C ASN A 33 10.50 5.18 5.82
N ARG A 34 11.24 4.10 6.11
CA ARG A 34 12.68 4.19 6.38
C ARG A 34 13.45 4.67 5.16
N VAL A 35 13.16 4.12 3.97
CA VAL A 35 13.82 4.54 2.72
C VAL A 35 13.56 6.02 2.42
N ILE A 36 12.34 6.50 2.64
CA ILE A 36 11.98 7.92 2.51
C ILE A 36 12.80 8.77 3.48
N TRP A 37 12.85 8.38 4.75
CA TRP A 37 13.56 9.12 5.79
C TRP A 37 15.07 9.21 5.53
N ASP A 38 15.67 8.09 5.10
CA ASP A 38 17.10 7.96 4.86
C ASP A 38 17.53 8.53 3.49
N ASP A 39 16.61 8.98 2.62
CA ASP A 39 16.95 9.49 1.28
C ASP A 39 17.78 10.79 1.35
N PRO A 40 19.08 10.78 1.00
CA PRO A 40 19.92 11.97 1.06
C PRO A 40 19.60 12.98 -0.06
N LYS A 41 18.84 12.57 -1.09
CA LYS A 41 18.47 13.43 -2.23
C LYS A 41 17.15 14.17 -2.01
N SER A 42 16.47 13.94 -0.88
CA SER A 42 15.20 14.58 -0.54
C SER A 42 15.38 15.61 0.57
N THR A 43 14.66 16.74 0.46
CA THR A 43 14.61 17.73 1.54
C THR A 43 13.77 17.21 2.71
N ASP A 44 14.03 17.69 3.93
CA ASP A 44 13.22 17.32 5.10
C ASP A 44 11.74 17.61 4.90
N LYS A 45 11.41 18.73 4.25
CA LYS A 45 10.03 19.07 3.89
C LYS A 45 9.39 17.99 3.02
N THR A 46 10.10 17.52 1.98
CA THR A 46 9.63 16.45 1.10
C THR A 46 9.48 15.13 1.85
N LYS A 47 10.42 14.80 2.74
CA LYS A 47 10.36 13.58 3.56
C LYS A 47 9.14 13.58 4.47
N VAL A 48 8.91 14.67 5.20
CA VAL A 48 7.75 14.83 6.08
C VAL A 48 6.44 14.75 5.30
N GLU A 49 6.37 15.36 4.11
CA GLU A 49 5.20 15.26 3.24
C GLU A 49 4.93 13.82 2.80
N CYS A 50 5.95 13.08 2.37
CA CYS A 50 5.80 11.67 1.99
C CYS A 50 5.35 10.80 3.18
N LEU A 51 5.94 11.01 4.36
CA LEU A 51 5.59 10.26 5.58
C LEU A 51 4.17 10.56 6.05
N LYS A 52 3.70 11.81 5.92
CA LYS A 52 2.30 12.18 6.19
C LYS A 52 1.34 11.34 5.35
N TRP A 53 1.56 11.28 4.03
CA TRP A 53 0.67 10.55 3.13
C TRP A 53 0.79 9.03 3.25
N SER A 54 1.99 8.53 3.55
CA SER A 54 2.20 7.14 3.91
C SER A 54 1.42 6.75 5.17
N ASN A 55 1.46 7.60 6.21
CA ASN A 55 0.72 7.36 7.44
C ASN A 55 -0.79 7.30 7.18
N GLU A 56 -1.34 8.30 6.47
CA GLU A 56 -2.76 8.32 6.11
C GLU A 56 -3.18 7.07 5.32
N LEU A 57 -2.38 6.65 4.33
CA LEU A 57 -2.66 5.43 3.59
C LEU A 57 -2.60 4.19 4.50
N ALA A 58 -1.62 4.09 5.40
CA ALA A 58 -1.49 2.98 6.33
C ALA A 58 -2.73 2.86 7.23
N HIS A 59 -3.27 3.98 7.73
CA HIS A 59 -4.54 3.98 8.48
C HIS A 59 -5.70 3.41 7.66
N ARG A 60 -5.80 3.73 6.36
CA ARG A 60 -6.84 3.18 5.49
C ARG A 60 -6.67 1.68 5.25
N VAL A 61 -5.44 1.22 5.02
CA VAL A 61 -5.15 -0.21 4.86
C VAL A 61 -5.46 -0.96 6.15
N TRP A 62 -5.13 -0.40 7.32
CA TRP A 62 -5.51 -0.97 8.62
C TRP A 62 -7.02 -1.14 8.77
N ASN A 63 -7.82 -0.12 8.41
CA ASN A 63 -9.28 -0.21 8.48
C ASN A 63 -9.82 -1.35 7.61
N THR A 64 -9.36 -1.45 6.37
CA THR A 64 -9.77 -2.55 5.48
C THR A 64 -9.31 -3.91 6.00
N LEU A 65 -8.10 -4.00 6.57
CA LEU A 65 -7.62 -5.24 7.19
C LEU A 65 -8.49 -5.66 8.39
N PHE A 66 -8.93 -4.72 9.22
CA PHE A 66 -9.81 -5.02 10.34
C PHE A 66 -11.19 -5.51 9.88
N GLU A 67 -11.77 -4.90 8.84
CA GLU A 67 -13.02 -5.37 8.22
C GLU A 67 -12.87 -6.79 7.68
N LEU A 68 -11.82 -7.04 6.89
CA LEU A 68 -11.53 -8.37 6.34
C LEU A 68 -11.35 -9.43 7.43
N LYS A 69 -10.65 -9.11 8.52
CA LYS A 69 -10.47 -10.02 9.67
C LYS A 69 -11.76 -10.32 10.42
N ARG A 70 -12.81 -9.48 10.29
CA ARG A 70 -14.16 -9.77 10.78
C ARG A 70 -15.01 -10.59 9.80
N GLY A 71 -14.47 -10.91 8.62
CA GLY A 71 -15.20 -11.57 7.54
C GLY A 71 -16.07 -10.62 6.72
N GLU A 72 -15.85 -9.31 6.83
CA GLU A 72 -16.60 -8.27 6.12
C GLU A 72 -15.82 -7.84 4.86
N ASP A 73 -16.23 -8.32 3.68
CA ASP A 73 -15.67 -7.84 2.41
C ASP A 73 -16.63 -6.87 1.71
N ASN A 74 -16.65 -5.63 2.19
CA ASN A 74 -17.47 -4.54 1.64
C ASN A 74 -16.81 -3.87 0.43
N ASN A 75 -16.36 -4.66 -0.57
CA ASN A 75 -15.54 -4.22 -1.70
C ASN A 75 -14.14 -3.72 -1.27
N SER A 76 -13.46 -4.53 -0.45
CA SER A 76 -12.12 -4.23 0.07
C SER A 76 -11.08 -3.95 -1.02
N ASP A 77 -11.14 -4.67 -2.14
CA ASP A 77 -10.25 -4.52 -3.30
C ASP A 77 -10.41 -3.13 -3.92
N LYS A 78 -11.64 -2.69 -4.15
CA LYS A 78 -11.92 -1.34 -4.65
C LYS A 78 -11.46 -0.28 -3.65
N SER A 79 -11.76 -0.46 -2.36
CA SER A 79 -11.35 0.47 -1.31
C SER A 79 -9.83 0.64 -1.24
N LEU A 80 -9.07 -0.48 -1.28
CA LEU A 80 -7.61 -0.44 -1.28
C LEU A 80 -7.07 0.31 -2.50
N ILE A 81 -7.58 0.01 -3.69
CA ILE A 81 -7.14 0.66 -4.94
C ILE A 81 -7.48 2.15 -4.97
N ASP A 82 -8.68 2.53 -4.55
CA ASP A 82 -9.12 3.93 -4.50
C ASP A 82 -8.24 4.73 -3.53
N ASN A 83 -7.92 4.16 -2.36
CA ASN A 83 -7.01 4.78 -1.40
C ASN A 83 -5.58 4.90 -1.96
N ILE A 84 -5.01 3.82 -2.52
CA ILE A 84 -3.68 3.84 -3.14
C ILE A 84 -3.62 4.92 -4.23
N SER A 85 -4.64 4.99 -5.10
CA SER A 85 -4.75 5.99 -6.16
C SER A 85 -4.83 7.42 -5.61
N PHE A 86 -5.70 7.64 -4.62
CA PHE A 86 -5.94 8.95 -4.04
C PHE A 86 -4.70 9.50 -3.31
N TYR A 87 -4.08 8.68 -2.45
CA TYR A 87 -2.92 9.10 -1.67
C TYR A 87 -1.65 9.18 -2.53
N GLY A 88 -1.50 8.32 -3.53
CA GLY A 88 -0.42 8.42 -4.50
C GLY A 88 -0.41 9.74 -5.28
N LYS A 89 -1.58 10.36 -5.51
CA LYS A 89 -1.67 11.66 -6.20
C LYS A 89 -1.25 12.85 -5.33
N GLN A 90 -1.07 12.68 -4.02
CA GLN A 90 -0.77 13.79 -3.11
C GLN A 90 0.70 14.23 -3.16
N SER A 91 1.60 13.35 -3.60
CA SER A 91 3.03 13.66 -3.77
C SER A 91 3.65 12.74 -4.81
N GLU A 92 4.26 13.31 -5.84
CA GLU A 92 4.95 12.55 -6.90
C GLU A 92 6.07 11.67 -6.33
N LYS A 93 6.82 12.21 -5.36
CA LYS A 93 7.88 11.47 -4.68
C LYS A 93 7.31 10.27 -3.92
N PHE A 94 6.22 10.48 -3.18
CA PHE A 94 5.51 9.39 -2.50
C PHE A 94 4.98 8.34 -3.48
N ALA A 95 4.41 8.76 -4.62
CA ALA A 95 3.91 7.87 -5.65
C ALA A 95 4.98 6.90 -6.17
N GLY A 96 6.20 7.40 -6.39
CA GLY A 96 7.34 6.58 -6.83
C GLY A 96 7.73 5.52 -5.79
N HIS A 97 7.80 5.89 -4.52
CA HIS A 97 8.04 4.95 -3.43
C HIS A 97 6.91 3.92 -3.28
N LEU A 98 5.66 4.38 -3.36
CA LEU A 98 4.48 3.54 -3.22
C LEU A 98 4.37 2.50 -4.35
N GLY A 99 4.62 2.89 -5.60
CA GLY A 99 4.60 1.97 -6.74
C GLY A 99 5.63 0.86 -6.62
N THR A 100 6.85 1.19 -6.18
CA THR A 100 7.91 0.21 -5.90
C THR A 100 7.49 -0.74 -4.77
N THR A 101 6.93 -0.19 -3.70
CA THR A 101 6.47 -0.93 -2.53
C THR A 101 5.40 -1.94 -2.89
N ILE A 102 4.36 -1.54 -3.62
CA ILE A 102 3.27 -2.43 -4.06
C ILE A 102 3.79 -3.57 -4.92
N ASN A 103 4.70 -3.31 -5.85
CA ASN A 103 5.28 -4.37 -6.67
C ASN A 103 6.07 -5.37 -5.83
N GLY A 104 6.91 -4.88 -4.91
CA GLY A 104 7.62 -5.72 -3.95
C GLY A 104 6.69 -6.54 -3.06
N THR A 105 5.57 -5.97 -2.61
CA THR A 105 4.55 -6.69 -1.85
C THR A 105 3.92 -7.83 -2.63
N ILE A 106 3.61 -7.61 -3.92
CA ILE A 106 3.03 -8.67 -4.77
C ILE A 106 4.05 -9.78 -5.02
N GLU A 107 5.31 -9.44 -5.29
CA GLU A 107 6.40 -10.42 -5.44
C GLU A 107 6.57 -11.24 -4.16
N ARG A 108 6.57 -10.57 -3.01
CA ARG A 108 6.68 -11.20 -1.70
C ARG A 108 5.48 -12.10 -1.39
N TYR A 109 4.26 -11.69 -1.75
CA TYR A 109 3.08 -12.54 -1.66
C TYR A 109 3.23 -13.81 -2.52
N ASN A 110 3.63 -13.68 -3.79
CA ASN A 110 3.78 -14.81 -4.72
C ASN A 110 4.92 -15.76 -4.32
N TYR A 111 5.87 -15.32 -3.51
CA TYR A 111 6.91 -16.18 -2.96
C TYR A 111 6.41 -17.08 -1.82
N PHE A 112 5.46 -16.59 -1.02
CA PHE A 112 4.95 -17.31 0.15
C PHE A 112 3.70 -18.17 -0.10
N LYS A 113 3.06 -18.03 -1.28
CA LYS A 113 1.85 -18.77 -1.69
C LYS A 113 2.09 -19.47 -3.02
#